data_AF-A0A972Y2U9-F1
#
_entry.id   AF-A0A972Y2U9-F1
#
_cell.length_a   1.000
_cell.length_b   1.000
_cell.length_c   1.000
_cell.angle_alpha   90.00
_cell.angle_beta   90.00
_cell.angle_gamma   90.00
#
_symmetry.space_group_name_H-M   'P 1'
#
loop_
_entity.id
_entity.type
_entity.pdbx_description
1 polymer ?
#
loop_
_entity_poly.entity_id
_entity_poly.type
_entity_poly.pdbx_seq_one_letter_code
_entity_poly.pdbx_strand_id
1 'polypeptide(L)'
;MSIAKHISDLLYRYDCVIVPDFGAFLTQRKSAQVFAPVFHPPSKEISFNEQIQHNDGLLVTHIAKNKHFTYDTALEHIQNEVHSLKDALNKGEDILLENIGMISLTAEDRLNFHPSDSVNYLTDSFGLSSFVRQEIMREELIE
;
A
#
# COMPACT_ATOMS: atom_id res chain seq x y z
N MET A 1 -3.99 2.44 17.83
CA MET A 1 -3.12 2.10 16.68
C MET A 1 -4.01 1.52 15.61
N SER A 2 -4.04 2.17 14.44
CA SER A 2 -4.93 1.79 13.33
C SER A 2 -4.42 0.55 12.59
N ILE A 3 -5.35 -0.21 12.02
CA ILE A 3 -5.11 -1.30 11.07
C ILE A 3 -4.18 -0.89 9.92
N ALA A 4 -4.19 0.39 9.51
CA ALA A 4 -3.33 0.93 8.46
C ALA A 4 -1.84 0.67 8.73
N LYS A 5 -1.39 0.81 9.99
CA LYS A 5 0.01 0.55 10.33
C LYS A 5 0.39 -0.92 10.13
N HIS A 6 -0.48 -1.83 10.53
CA HIS A 6 -0.24 -3.26 10.38
C HIS A 6 -0.25 -3.71 8.92
N ILE A 7 -1.11 -3.10 8.10
CA ILE A 7 -1.09 -3.32 6.65
C ILE A 7 0.24 -2.83 6.07
N SER A 8 0.65 -1.60 6.39
CA SER A 8 1.93 -1.02 5.97
C SER A 8 3.12 -1.92 6.32
N ASP A 9 3.21 -2.40 7.56
CA ASP A 9 4.28 -3.31 8.01
C ASP A 9 4.31 -4.62 7.19
N LEU A 10 3.15 -5.15 6.81
CA LEU A 10 3.03 -6.40 6.03
C LEU A 10 3.39 -6.21 4.56
N LEU A 11 3.12 -5.05 3.96
CA LEU A 11 3.40 -4.78 2.53
C LEU A 11 4.89 -4.81 2.18
N TYR A 12 5.79 -4.64 3.16
CA TYR A 12 7.23 -4.86 2.98
C TYR A 12 7.60 -6.33 2.72
N ARG A 13 6.78 -7.28 3.17
CA ARG A 13 7.09 -8.72 3.15
C ARG A 13 6.18 -9.53 2.24
N TYR A 14 4.95 -9.07 2.06
CA TYR A 14 3.92 -9.79 1.32
C TYR A 14 3.40 -8.94 0.16
N ASP A 15 3.02 -9.62 -0.92
CA ASP A 15 2.46 -8.94 -2.10
C ASP A 15 0.94 -8.79 -2.03
N CYS A 16 0.29 -9.48 -1.09
CA CYS A 16 -1.14 -9.43 -0.84
C CYS A 16 -1.37 -9.34 0.68
N VAL A 17 -2.12 -8.34 1.11
CA VAL A 17 -2.59 -8.19 2.48
C VAL A 17 -4.10 -8.04 2.46
N ILE A 18 -4.80 -9.07 2.94
CA ILE A 18 -6.25 -9.09 2.97
C ILE A 18 -6.75 -8.48 4.28
N VAL A 19 -7.71 -7.55 4.16
CA VAL A 19 -8.49 -7.00 5.26
C VAL A 19 -9.87 -7.68 5.23
N PRO A 20 -10.16 -8.59 6.17
CA PRO A 20 -11.44 -9.29 6.24
C PRO A 20 -12.62 -8.32 6.17
N ASP A 21 -13.65 -8.71 5.43
CA ASP A 21 -14.86 -7.92 5.20
C ASP A 21 -14.64 -6.55 4.55
N PHE A 22 -13.45 -6.23 4.04
CA PHE A 22 -13.16 -4.94 3.41
C PHE A 22 -12.60 -5.08 1.98
N GLY A 23 -11.51 -5.83 1.83
CA GLY A 23 -10.82 -6.01 0.54
C GLY A 23 -9.35 -6.37 0.72
N ALA A 24 -8.59 -6.40 -0.37
CA ALA A 24 -7.16 -6.72 -0.33
C ALA A 24 -6.31 -5.60 -0.91
N PHE A 25 -5.20 -5.31 -0.24
CA PHE A 25 -4.11 -4.51 -0.78
C PHE A 25 -3.14 -5.43 -1.50
N LEU A 26 -2.99 -5.18 -2.80
CA LEU A 26 -2.12 -5.93 -3.67
C LEU A 26 -0.94 -5.05 -4.03
N THR A 27 0.22 -5.65 -4.22
CA THR A 27 1.40 -4.93 -4.68
C THR A 27 1.99 -5.57 -5.90
N GLN A 28 2.50 -4.73 -6.80
CA GLN A 28 3.21 -5.15 -7.98
C GLN A 28 4.55 -4.42 -8.08
N ARG A 29 5.59 -5.16 -8.43
CA ARG A 29 6.90 -4.56 -8.71
C ARG A 29 6.82 -3.77 -10.01
N LYS A 30 7.28 -2.53 -9.96
CA LYS A 30 7.46 -1.63 -11.10
C LYS A 30 8.97 -1.47 -11.34
N SER A 31 9.40 -1.76 -12.56
CA SER A 31 10.80 -1.55 -12.97
C SER A 31 11.18 -0.08 -12.87
N ALA A 32 12.49 0.20 -12.79
CA ALA A 32 13.00 1.56 -12.86
C ALA A 32 12.48 2.27 -14.12
N GLN A 33 12.10 3.54 -13.97
CA GLN A 33 11.52 4.32 -15.05
C GLN A 33 12.37 5.56 -15.33
N VAL A 34 12.46 5.92 -16.60
CA VAL A 34 13.14 7.14 -17.03
C VAL A 34 12.09 8.08 -17.59
N PHE A 35 11.79 9.14 -16.84
CA PHE A 35 11.04 10.28 -17.32
C PHE A 35 12.05 11.39 -17.58
N ALA A 36 12.66 11.34 -18.76
CA ALA A 36 13.83 12.16 -19.08
C ALA A 36 13.61 13.62 -18.68
N PRO A 37 14.54 14.22 -17.90
CA PRO A 37 15.88 13.72 -17.55
C PRO A 37 15.96 12.94 -16.22
N VAL A 38 14.84 12.64 -15.56
CA VAL A 38 14.77 12.02 -14.23
C VAL A 38 14.74 10.49 -14.32
N PHE A 39 15.56 9.85 -13.50
CA PHE A 39 15.59 8.41 -13.30
C PHE A 39 14.90 8.11 -11.97
N HIS A 40 13.89 7.25 -12.02
CA HIS A 40 13.17 6.77 -10.86
C HIS A 40 13.61 5.34 -10.54
N PRO A 41 13.86 5.02 -9.26
CA PRO A 41 14.22 3.66 -8.86
C PRO A 41 13.05 2.70 -9.11
N PRO A 42 13.31 1.38 -9.14
CA PRO A 42 12.23 0.41 -9.13
C PRO A 42 11.39 0.58 -7.85
N SER A 43 10.09 0.37 -7.95
CA SER A 43 9.17 0.55 -6.83
C SER A 43 8.20 -0.62 -6.69
N LYS A 44 7.47 -0.63 -5.60
CA LYS A 44 6.36 -1.55 -5.35
C LYS A 44 5.08 -0.72 -5.30
N GLU A 45 4.29 -0.79 -6.37
CA GLU A 45 3.04 -0.04 -6.53
C GLU A 45 1.90 -0.80 -5.86
N ILE A 46 1.03 -0.08 -5.16
CA ILE A 46 -0.10 -0.67 -4.41
C ILE A 46 -1.39 -0.47 -5.21
N SER A 47 -2.23 -1.50 -5.23
CA SER A 47 -3.61 -1.43 -5.69
C SER A 47 -4.55 -2.03 -4.65
N PHE A 48 -5.84 -1.76 -4.77
CA PHE A 48 -6.87 -2.28 -3.87
C PHE A 48 -7.92 -3.04 -4.67
N ASN A 49 -8.35 -4.18 -4.14
CA ASN A 49 -9.44 -4.98 -4.70
C ASN A 49 -10.48 -5.28 -3.62
N GLU A 50 -11.66 -4.67 -3.74
CA GLU A 50 -12.79 -4.84 -2.82
C GLU A 50 -13.38 -6.26 -2.84
N GLN A 51 -13.19 -7.04 -3.93
CA GLN A 51 -13.79 -8.37 -4.09
C GLN A 51 -13.02 -9.46 -3.32
N ILE A 52 -11.76 -9.21 -2.96
CA ILE A 52 -10.92 -10.17 -2.25
C ILE A 52 -11.06 -9.91 -0.75
N GLN A 53 -12.03 -10.58 -0.13
CA GLN A 53 -12.36 -10.37 1.30
C GLN A 53 -12.13 -11.63 2.15
N HIS A 54 -11.68 -12.73 1.55
CA HIS A 54 -11.47 -13.99 2.26
C HIS A 54 -10.34 -13.85 3.29
N ASN A 55 -10.65 -14.11 4.55
CA ASN A 55 -9.67 -14.07 5.63
C ASN A 55 -8.67 -15.25 5.50
N ASP A 56 -7.42 -14.95 5.14
CA ASP A 56 -6.30 -15.89 5.10
C ASP A 56 -5.53 -15.99 6.43
N GLY A 57 -5.95 -15.20 7.44
CA GLY A 57 -5.37 -15.15 8.77
C GLY A 57 -4.07 -14.33 8.87
N LEU A 58 -3.52 -13.77 7.79
CA LEU A 58 -2.23 -13.07 7.81
C LEU A 58 -2.29 -11.82 8.70
N LEU A 59 -3.23 -10.92 8.39
CA LEU A 59 -3.40 -9.66 9.12
C LEU A 59 -3.84 -9.89 10.58
N VAL A 60 -4.77 -10.83 10.78
CA VAL A 60 -5.28 -11.21 12.11
C VAL A 60 -4.13 -11.72 12.99
N THR A 61 -3.32 -12.65 12.46
CA THR A 61 -2.19 -13.23 13.20
C THR A 61 -1.12 -12.18 13.51
N HIS A 62 -0.87 -11.25 12.58
CA HIS A 62 0.09 -10.16 12.79
C HIS A 62 -0.36 -9.22 13.92
N ILE A 63 -1.62 -8.82 13.93
CA ILE A 63 -2.19 -7.99 15.00
C ILE A 63 -2.19 -8.75 16.33
N ALA A 64 -2.62 -10.02 16.33
CA ALA A 64 -2.65 -10.87 17.51
C ALA A 64 -1.28 -10.94 18.19
N LYS A 65 -0.22 -11.17 17.41
CA LYS A 65 1.17 -11.21 17.91
C LYS A 65 1.64 -9.86 18.46
N ASN A 66 1.41 -8.77 17.73
CA ASN A 66 1.91 -7.45 18.13
C ASN A 66 1.19 -6.85 19.33
N LYS A 67 -0.11 -7.15 19.51
CA LYS A 67 -0.92 -6.65 20.63
C LYS A 67 -1.05 -7.66 21.78
N HIS A 68 -0.45 -8.84 21.66
CA HIS A 68 -0.65 -9.97 22.60
C HIS A 68 -2.13 -10.34 22.77
N PHE A 69 -2.88 -10.27 21.68
CA PHE A 69 -4.29 -10.65 21.62
C PHE A 69 -4.42 -12.11 21.25
N THR A 70 -5.55 -12.71 21.64
CA THR A 70 -6.00 -13.96 21.03
C THR A 70 -6.40 -13.71 19.58
N TYR A 71 -6.45 -14.77 18.78
CA TYR A 71 -6.87 -14.67 17.38
C TYR A 71 -8.27 -14.03 17.26
N ASP A 72 -9.23 -14.49 18.07
CA ASP A 72 -10.61 -14.02 18.03
C ASP A 72 -10.72 -12.53 18.41
N THR A 73 -10.01 -12.11 19.46
CA THR A 73 -9.97 -10.69 19.86
C THR A 73 -9.32 -9.79 18.80
N ALA A 74 -8.33 -10.29 18.06
CA ALA A 74 -7.73 -9.55 16.97
C ALA A 74 -8.68 -9.44 15.76
N LEU A 75 -9.41 -10.52 15.47
CA LEU A 75 -10.43 -10.53 14.41
C LEU A 75 -11.56 -9.55 14.72
N GLU A 76 -12.08 -9.57 15.94
CA GLU A 76 -13.13 -8.64 16.39
C GLU A 76 -12.66 -7.18 16.31
N HIS A 77 -11.41 -6.90 16.71
CA HIS A 77 -10.82 -5.57 16.55
C HIS A 77 -10.77 -5.12 15.08
N ILE A 78 -10.39 -6.01 14.16
CA ILE A 78 -10.35 -5.70 12.72
C ILE A 78 -11.77 -5.40 12.21
N GLN A 79 -12.74 -6.23 12.56
CA GLN A 79 -14.12 -6.06 12.12
C GLN A 79 -14.74 -4.74 12.60
N ASN A 80 -14.49 -4.36 13.85
CA ASN A 80 -14.95 -3.09 14.40
C ASN A 80 -14.33 -1.88 13.69
N GLU A 81 -13.04 -1.95 13.35
CA GLU A 81 -12.36 -0.89 12.61
C GLU A 81 -12.89 -0.82 11.17
N VAL A 82 -13.03 -1.96 10.48
CA VAL A 82 -13.64 -2.03 9.14
C VAL A 82 -15.06 -1.49 9.12
N HIS A 83 -15.88 -1.80 10.13
CA HIS A 83 -17.22 -1.24 10.25
C HIS A 83 -17.20 0.29 10.33
N SER A 84 -16.31 0.85 11.17
CA SER A 84 -16.14 2.29 11.29
C SER A 84 -15.68 2.94 9.99
N LEU A 85 -14.78 2.29 9.24
CA LEU A 85 -14.33 2.76 7.92
C LEU A 85 -15.49 2.75 6.92
N LYS A 86 -16.26 1.66 6.83
CA LYS A 86 -17.42 1.59 5.94
C LYS A 86 -18.46 2.67 6.27
N ASP A 87 -18.72 2.91 7.54
CA ASP A 87 -19.66 3.95 7.97
C ASP A 87 -19.19 5.36 7.59
N ALA A 88 -17.88 5.64 7.65
CA ALA A 88 -17.32 6.90 7.18
C ALA A 88 -17.45 7.05 5.66
N LEU A 89 -17.15 6.00 4.89
CA LEU A 89 -17.32 6.01 3.43
C LEU A 89 -18.78 6.22 3.02
N ASN A 90 -19.72 5.59 3.71
CA ASN A 90 -21.16 5.76 3.47
C ASN A 90 -21.66 7.17 3.79
N LYS A 91 -20.95 7.94 4.63
CA LYS A 91 -21.22 9.36 4.90
C LYS A 91 -20.58 10.28 3.86
N GLY A 92 -19.84 9.73 2.90
CA GLY A 92 -19.09 10.49 1.89
C GLY A 92 -17.76 11.03 2.39
N GLU A 93 -17.20 10.46 3.47
CA GLU A 93 -15.88 10.82 3.97
C GLU A 93 -14.78 10.04 3.22
N ASP A 94 -13.71 10.73 2.84
CA ASP A 94 -12.51 10.10 2.29
C ASP A 94 -11.63 9.56 3.42
N ILE A 95 -11.21 8.30 3.28
CA ILE A 95 -10.40 7.61 4.29
C ILE A 95 -8.94 7.66 3.89
N LEU A 96 -8.13 8.35 4.68
CA LEU A 96 -6.68 8.31 4.57
C LEU A 96 -6.10 7.14 5.37
N LEU A 97 -5.49 6.19 4.67
CA LEU A 97 -4.67 5.13 5.24
C LEU A 97 -3.20 5.55 5.12
N GLU A 98 -2.63 6.01 6.24
CA GLU A 98 -1.26 6.52 6.29
C GLU A 98 -0.26 5.52 5.67
N ASN A 99 0.62 6.02 4.79
CA ASN A 99 1.62 5.26 4.04
C ASN A 99 1.06 4.22 3.05
N ILE A 100 -0.25 4.12 2.87
CA ILE A 100 -0.88 3.16 1.94
C ILE A 100 -1.58 3.91 0.82
N GLY A 101 -2.47 4.84 1.16
CA GLY A 101 -3.27 5.58 0.17
C GLY A 101 -4.58 6.10 0.75
N MET A 102 -5.46 6.55 -0.13
CA MET A 102 -6.77 7.08 0.21
C MET A 102 -7.86 6.25 -0.46
N ILE A 103 -8.92 5.95 0.30
CA ILE A 103 -10.11 5.26 -0.20
C ILE A 103 -11.28 6.23 -0.16
N SER A 104 -12.01 6.33 -1.25
CA SER A 104 -13.23 7.12 -1.37
C SER A 104 -14.36 6.30 -2.00
N LEU A 105 -15.60 6.71 -1.76
CA LEU A 105 -16.76 6.11 -2.41
C LEU A 105 -17.10 6.91 -3.67
N THR A 106 -17.24 6.25 -4.82
CA THR A 106 -17.69 6.90 -6.05
C THR A 106 -19.20 7.17 -6.01
N ALA A 107 -19.70 7.99 -6.95
CA ALA A 107 -21.13 8.22 -7.13
C ALA A 107 -21.94 6.95 -7.51
N GLU A 108 -21.26 5.85 -7.83
CA GLU A 108 -21.84 4.55 -8.19
C GLU A 108 -21.73 3.54 -7.03
N ASP A 109 -21.49 4.00 -5.80
CA ASP A 109 -21.28 3.17 -4.60
C ASP A 109 -20.12 2.15 -4.72
N ARG A 110 -19.07 2.50 -5.48
CA ARG A 110 -17.87 1.67 -5.62
C ARG A 110 -16.69 2.25 -4.86
N LEU A 111 -15.86 1.41 -4.29
CA LEU A 111 -14.62 1.86 -3.64
C LEU A 111 -13.59 2.25 -4.70
N ASN A 112 -13.12 3.49 -4.62
CA ASN A 112 -12.02 4.01 -5.40
C ASN A 112 -10.79 4.17 -4.50
N PHE A 113 -9.64 3.71 -4.98
CA PHE A 113 -8.40 3.74 -4.22
C PHE A 113 -7.32 4.54 -4.96
N HIS A 114 -6.73 5.48 -4.25
CA HIS A 114 -5.58 6.27 -4.68
C HIS A 114 -4.36 5.89 -3.85
N PRO A 115 -3.35 5.20 -4.43
CA PRO A 115 -2.16 4.81 -3.68
C PRO A 115 -1.35 6.03 -3.25
N SER A 116 -0.64 5.90 -2.12
CA SER A 116 0.31 6.90 -1.67
C SER A 116 1.69 6.66 -2.27
N ASP A 117 2.34 7.71 -2.77
CA ASP A 117 3.73 7.67 -3.24
C ASP A 117 4.76 7.92 -2.12
N SER A 118 4.34 7.99 -0.85
CA SER A 118 5.22 8.37 0.27
C SER A 118 6.23 7.29 0.64
N VAL A 119 5.88 6.02 0.47
CA VAL A 119 6.69 4.87 0.92
C VAL A 119 6.86 3.88 -0.22
N ASN A 120 8.12 3.54 -0.53
CA ASN A 120 8.44 2.43 -1.41
C ASN A 120 8.57 1.13 -0.59
N TYR A 121 7.60 0.23 -0.72
CA TYR A 121 7.61 -1.07 -0.04
C TYR A 121 8.57 -2.09 -0.68
N LEU A 122 9.24 -1.74 -1.79
CA LEU A 122 10.29 -2.57 -2.37
C LEU A 122 11.58 -2.45 -1.56
N THR A 123 11.85 -3.44 -0.72
CA THR A 123 13.06 -3.49 0.13
C THR A 123 14.36 -3.49 -0.68
N ASP A 124 14.38 -4.09 -1.86
CA ASP A 124 15.53 -4.07 -2.78
C ASP A 124 15.93 -2.66 -3.24
N SER A 125 14.98 -1.71 -3.18
CA SER A 125 15.21 -0.30 -3.54
C SER A 125 15.51 0.58 -2.34
N PHE A 126 15.70 0.00 -1.16
CA PHE A 126 16.03 0.77 0.04
C PHE A 126 17.29 1.61 -0.18
N GLY A 127 17.19 2.90 0.12
CA GLY A 127 18.28 3.86 -0.06
C GLY A 127 18.44 4.42 -1.49
N LEU A 128 17.67 3.93 -2.47
CA LEU A 128 17.64 4.51 -3.81
C LEU A 128 16.71 5.72 -3.84
N SER A 129 17.16 6.82 -4.44
CA SER A 129 16.37 8.02 -4.69
C SER A 129 16.34 8.35 -6.18
N SER A 130 15.32 9.10 -6.59
CA SER A 130 15.29 9.64 -7.95
C SER A 130 16.41 10.64 -8.14
N PHE A 131 17.03 10.63 -9.32
CA PHE A 131 18.09 11.58 -9.66
C PHE A 131 17.96 12.04 -11.11
N VAL A 132 18.50 13.24 -11.38
CA VAL A 132 18.58 13.80 -12.72
C VAL A 132 19.88 13.31 -13.36
N ARG A 133 19.81 12.73 -14.56
CA ARG A 133 21.03 12.32 -15.27
C ARG A 133 21.86 13.56 -15.62
N GLN A 134 23.17 13.45 -15.50
CA GLN A 134 24.10 14.40 -16.11
C GLN A 134 24.37 13.97 -17.55
N GLU A 135 24.46 14.95 -18.45
CA GLU A 135 24.84 14.66 -19.84
C GLU A 135 26.30 14.19 -19.91
N ILE A 136 26.53 13.14 -20.68
CA ILE A 136 27.88 12.62 -20.93
C ILE A 136 28.42 13.34 -22.15
N MET A 137 29.39 14.24 -21.94
CA MET A 137 30.18 14.81 -23.03
C MET A 137 31.08 13.73 -23.60
N ARG A 138 30.85 13.33 -24.86
CA ARG A 138 31.76 12.41 -25.56
C ARG A 138 32.94 13.20 -26.08
N GLU A 139 34.16 12.75 -25.81
CA GLU A 139 35.35 13.29 -26.47
C GLU A 139 35.28 12.93 -27.95
N GLU A 140 35.45 13.93 -28.82
CA GLU A 140 35.65 13.70 -30.25
C GLU A 140 37.07 13.17 -30.44
N LEU A 141 37.20 11.97 -31.03
CA LEU A 141 38.49 11.47 -31.50
C LEU A 141 38.98 12.41 -32.60
N ILE A 142 40.05 13.14 -32.31
CA ILE A 142 40.78 13.91 -33.33
C ILE A 142 41.62 12.89 -34.11
N GLU A 143 41.22 12.59 -35.35
CA GLU A 143 42.01 11.82 -36.33
C GLU A 143 43.20 12.63 -36.89
#